data_AF-A0AAD2G0I8-F1
#
_entry.id   AF-A0AAD2G0I8-F1
#
_cell.length_a   1.000
_cell.length_b   1.000
_cell.length_c   1.000
_cell.angle_alpha   90.00
_cell.angle_beta   90.00
_cell.angle_gamma   90.00
#
_symmetry.space_group_name_H-M   'P 1'
#
loop_
_entity.id
_entity.type
_entity.pdbx_description
1 polymer ?
#
loop_
_entity_poly.entity_id
_entity_poly.type
_entity_poly.pdbx_seq_one_letter_code
_entity_poly.pdbx_strand_id
1 'polypeptide(L)'
;MEDTMQQISDILSDIPSALLQSDPFAMTPLHILALAQTPRLELFQVLSSVDPALSARDQFGSTPLDYLEKNISEGGLQVTRWLVQQVVEQKGAFLGLDRWKQELFVMKEGIERADCSSTRNREIQSLLDRLAKLEFLEVLSLAELVLWKIKLGENTLDQESIDRESSRIHCGISILVGNVLPFLGKE
;
A
#
# COMPACT_ATOMS: atom_id res chain seq x y z
N MET A 1 26.03 -9.85 17.42
CA MET A 1 24.99 -9.00 16.79
C MET A 1 24.00 -9.87 16.07
N GLU A 2 24.46 -10.86 15.29
CA GLU A 2 23.65 -11.99 14.76
C GLU A 2 22.70 -12.59 15.81
N ASP A 3 23.25 -12.97 16.97
CA ASP A 3 22.48 -13.62 18.04
C ASP A 3 21.33 -12.77 18.58
N THR A 4 21.51 -11.43 18.59
CA THR A 4 20.47 -10.49 19.06
C THR A 4 19.36 -10.33 18.04
N MET A 5 19.69 -10.30 16.74
CA MET A 5 18.69 -10.19 15.67
C MET A 5 17.86 -11.47 15.56
N GLN A 6 18.51 -12.63 15.73
CA GLN A 6 17.82 -13.92 15.77
C GLN A 6 16.86 -13.99 16.96
N GLN A 7 17.31 -13.58 18.16
CA GLN A 7 16.44 -13.52 19.34
C GLN A 7 15.22 -12.61 19.14
N ILE A 8 15.40 -11.44 18.51
CA ILE A 8 14.28 -10.54 18.19
C ILE A 8 13.31 -11.22 17.22
N SER A 9 13.83 -11.87 16.16
CA SER A 9 13.00 -12.61 15.20
C SER A 9 12.21 -13.74 15.84
N ASP A 10 12.82 -14.49 16.76
CA ASP A 10 12.18 -15.60 17.46
C ASP A 10 11.04 -15.08 18.36
N ILE A 11 11.28 -14.01 19.13
CA ILE A 11 10.26 -13.38 20.00
C ILE A 11 9.07 -12.86 19.16
N LEU A 12 9.33 -12.27 18.00
CA LEU A 12 8.28 -11.72 17.13
C LEU A 12 7.46 -12.83 16.45
N SER A 13 8.09 -13.97 16.16
CA SER A 13 7.41 -15.14 15.62
C SER A 13 6.42 -15.71 16.65
N ASP A 14 6.78 -15.68 17.92
CA ASP A 14 5.91 -16.12 19.02
C ASP A 14 4.77 -15.13 19.31
N ILE A 15 4.97 -13.83 19.05
CA ILE A 15 3.97 -12.78 19.31
C ILE A 15 3.86 -11.80 18.12
N PRO A 16 3.23 -12.20 16.99
CA PRO A 16 3.11 -11.32 15.82
C PRO A 16 2.35 -10.02 16.09
N SER A 17 1.41 -10.06 17.06
CA SER A 17 0.62 -8.89 17.47
C SER A 17 1.44 -7.83 18.21
N ALA A 18 2.64 -8.15 18.72
CA ALA A 18 3.50 -7.19 19.38
C ALA A 18 3.90 -6.02 18.47
N LEU A 19 3.98 -6.26 17.16
CA LEU A 19 4.26 -5.25 16.14
C LEU A 19 3.15 -4.20 15.97
N LEU A 20 1.94 -4.53 16.40
CA LEU A 20 0.77 -3.66 16.32
C LEU A 20 0.44 -3.01 17.66
N GLN A 21 1.11 -3.41 18.74
CA GLN A 21 0.96 -2.76 20.03
C GLN A 21 1.53 -1.36 19.94
N SER A 22 0.76 -0.40 20.44
CA SER A 22 1.14 1.00 20.43
C SER A 22 1.36 1.51 21.85
N ASP A 23 2.21 2.52 21.95
CA ASP A 23 2.44 3.26 23.19
C ASP A 23 1.28 4.27 23.45
N PRO A 24 1.33 5.06 24.54
CA PRO A 24 0.30 6.08 24.82
C PRO A 24 0.12 7.16 23.74
N PHE A 25 1.07 7.30 22.83
CA PHE A 25 1.03 8.21 21.69
C PHE A 25 0.57 7.51 20.40
N ALA A 26 0.06 6.29 20.52
CA ALA A 26 -0.30 5.41 19.42
C ALA A 26 0.89 5.04 18.50
N MET A 27 2.13 5.14 19.00
CA MET A 27 3.32 4.78 18.24
C MET A 27 3.59 3.27 18.30
N THR A 28 3.61 2.64 17.14
CA THR A 28 4.06 1.23 16.99
C THR A 28 5.58 1.12 17.09
N PRO A 29 6.15 -0.09 17.30
CA PRO A 29 7.61 -0.29 17.28
C PRO A 29 8.29 0.28 16.03
N LEU A 30 7.64 0.24 14.86
CA LEU A 30 8.18 0.82 13.63
C LEU A 30 8.29 2.35 13.70
N HIS A 31 7.35 3.04 14.35
CA HIS A 31 7.47 4.48 14.59
C HIS A 31 8.67 4.81 15.48
N ILE A 32 8.86 4.03 16.55
CA ILE A 32 9.97 4.22 17.49
C ILE A 32 11.32 4.01 16.79
N LEU A 33 11.41 3.01 15.91
CA LEU A 33 12.62 2.80 15.11
C LEU A 33 12.85 3.87 14.06
N ALA A 34 11.79 4.40 13.46
CA ALA A 34 11.86 5.50 12.50
C ALA A 34 12.39 6.79 13.15
N LEU A 35 12.05 7.01 14.42
CA LEU A 35 12.55 8.12 15.24
C LEU A 35 14.03 8.00 15.63
N ALA A 36 14.64 6.82 15.52
CA ALA A 36 16.03 6.63 15.89
C ALA A 36 16.94 7.58 15.09
N GLN A 37 17.98 8.12 15.74
CA GLN A 37 18.93 9.02 15.06
C GLN A 37 19.62 8.35 13.85
N THR A 38 19.87 7.04 13.96
CA THR A 38 20.39 6.18 12.87
C THR A 38 19.58 4.88 12.83
N PRO A 39 18.45 4.86 12.10
CA PRO A 39 17.64 3.67 11.93
C PRO A 39 18.46 2.55 11.28
N ARG A 40 18.39 1.34 11.84
CA ARG A 40 19.11 0.18 11.32
C ARG A 40 18.20 -0.62 10.41
N LEU A 41 18.64 -0.84 9.17
CA LEU A 41 17.87 -1.55 8.16
C LEU A 41 17.52 -2.97 8.60
N GLU A 42 18.43 -3.65 9.30
CA GLU A 42 18.24 -5.03 9.73
C GLU A 42 17.07 -5.16 10.71
N LEU A 43 16.83 -4.15 11.56
CA LEU A 43 15.70 -4.18 12.49
C LEU A 43 14.38 -4.04 11.72
N PHE A 44 14.34 -3.13 10.73
CA PHE A 44 13.17 -2.98 9.88
C PHE A 44 12.88 -4.24 9.07
N GLN A 45 13.91 -4.91 8.56
CA GLN A 45 13.79 -6.18 7.83
C GLN A 45 13.20 -7.30 8.69
N VAL A 46 13.59 -7.39 9.97
CA VAL A 46 13.02 -8.38 10.90
C VAL A 46 11.57 -8.06 11.27
N LEU A 47 11.20 -6.78 11.34
CA LEU A 47 9.90 -6.32 11.83
C LEU A 47 8.84 -6.11 10.73
N SER A 48 9.22 -6.05 9.45
CA SER A 48 8.29 -5.72 8.34
C SER A 48 7.43 -6.88 7.85
N SER A 49 7.39 -8.01 8.56
CA SER A 49 6.54 -9.15 8.21
C SER A 49 5.04 -8.83 8.32
N VAL A 50 4.67 -7.64 8.83
CA VAL A 50 3.29 -7.21 9.10
C VAL A 50 3.01 -5.84 8.46
N ASP A 51 2.40 -5.86 7.27
CA ASP A 51 1.98 -4.67 6.48
C ASP A 51 1.15 -3.63 7.28
N PRO A 52 0.19 -4.02 8.15
CA PRO A 52 -0.58 -3.04 8.94
C PRO A 52 0.28 -2.12 9.82
N ALA A 53 1.46 -2.56 10.26
CA ALA A 53 2.33 -1.77 11.13
C ALA A 53 2.99 -0.60 10.39
N LEU A 54 3.21 -0.72 9.06
CA LEU A 54 3.77 0.33 8.22
C LEU A 54 2.77 1.43 7.88
N SER A 55 1.48 1.05 7.80
CA SER A 55 0.39 1.99 7.52
C SER A 55 -0.27 2.52 8.79
N ALA A 56 0.17 2.07 9.98
CA ALA A 56 -0.35 2.54 11.26
C ALA A 56 -0.09 4.05 11.41
N ARG A 57 -1.09 4.77 11.93
CA ARG A 57 -0.99 6.19 12.24
C ARG A 57 -0.91 6.37 13.75
N ASP A 58 0.02 7.23 14.18
CA ASP A 58 0.11 7.67 15.57
C ASP A 58 -0.99 8.69 15.91
N GLN A 59 -0.97 9.22 17.14
CA GLN A 59 -1.94 10.21 17.62
C GLN A 59 -1.94 11.53 16.82
N PHE A 60 -0.87 11.81 16.07
CA PHE A 60 -0.71 13.00 15.23
C PHE A 60 -1.09 12.71 13.77
N GLY A 61 -1.54 11.48 13.46
CA GLY A 61 -1.83 11.05 12.12
C GLY A 61 -0.59 10.71 11.29
N SER A 62 0.60 10.69 11.87
CA SER A 62 1.87 10.36 11.19
C SER A 62 2.10 8.85 11.17
N THR A 63 2.65 8.36 10.07
CA THR A 63 3.09 6.97 9.88
C THR A 63 4.58 6.82 10.18
N PRO A 64 5.13 5.59 10.32
CA PRO A 64 6.57 5.39 10.45
C PRO A 64 7.37 5.99 9.27
N LEU A 65 6.79 5.98 8.06
CA LEU A 65 7.42 6.55 6.89
C LEU A 65 7.56 8.08 7.00
N ASP A 66 6.57 8.77 7.56
CA ASP A 66 6.61 10.24 7.75
C ASP A 66 7.75 10.68 8.69
N TYR A 67 8.11 9.83 9.66
CA TYR A 67 9.28 10.06 10.51
C TYR A 67 10.59 9.79 9.77
N LEU A 68 10.66 8.73 8.96
CA LEU A 68 11.83 8.41 8.15
C LEU A 68 12.11 9.45 7.06
N GLU A 69 11.08 10.04 6.47
CA GLU A 69 11.20 11.13 5.50
C GLU A 69 11.90 12.37 6.07
N LYS A 70 11.74 12.62 7.37
CA LYS A 70 12.42 13.71 8.09
C LYS A 70 13.83 13.32 8.53
N ASN A 71 14.18 12.04 8.45
CA ASN A 71 15.46 11.50 8.87
C ASN A 71 16.47 11.54 7.72
N ILE A 72 17.42 12.48 7.80
CA ILE A 72 18.47 12.68 6.79
C ILE A 72 19.71 11.79 7.01
N SER A 73 19.70 10.93 8.03
CA SER A 73 20.81 9.99 8.25
C SER A 73 20.89 8.96 7.11
N GLU A 74 22.07 8.41 6.91
CA GLU A 74 22.28 7.35 5.91
C GLU A 74 21.39 6.13 6.20
N GLY A 75 21.26 5.74 7.47
CA GLY A 75 20.36 4.67 7.90
C GLY A 75 18.90 4.97 7.60
N GLY A 76 18.44 6.20 7.86
CA GLY A 76 17.10 6.65 7.52
C GLY A 76 16.83 6.54 6.01
N LEU A 77 17.77 7.02 5.18
CA LEU A 77 17.69 6.91 3.72
C LEU A 77 17.63 5.46 3.24
N GLN A 78 18.47 4.58 3.80
CA GLN A 78 18.48 3.15 3.45
C GLN A 78 17.15 2.49 3.80
N VAL A 79 16.62 2.75 5.00
CA VAL A 79 15.32 2.23 5.44
C VAL A 79 14.19 2.76 4.56
N THR A 80 14.15 4.06 4.26
CA THR A 80 13.13 4.65 3.37
C THR A 80 13.13 3.98 2.00
N ARG A 81 14.31 3.83 1.37
CA ARG A 81 14.43 3.19 0.05
C ARG A 81 13.93 1.75 0.08
N TRP A 82 14.32 1.01 1.11
CA TRP A 82 13.92 -0.37 1.27
C TRP A 82 12.42 -0.52 1.55
N LEU A 83 11.82 0.34 2.40
CA LEU A 83 10.39 0.33 2.66
C LEU A 83 9.57 0.66 1.41
N VAL A 84 9.98 1.69 0.66
CA VAL A 84 9.35 2.02 -0.62
C VAL A 84 9.41 0.84 -1.57
N GLN A 85 10.55 0.13 -1.63
CA GLN A 85 10.67 -1.08 -2.43
C GLN A 85 9.68 -2.16 -2.00
N GLN A 86 9.60 -2.46 -0.71
CA GLN A 86 8.69 -3.48 -0.18
C GLN A 86 7.22 -3.15 -0.46
N VAL A 87 6.82 -1.90 -0.25
CA VAL A 87 5.45 -1.44 -0.52
C VAL A 87 5.11 -1.59 -2.02
N VAL A 88 6.01 -1.18 -2.91
CA VAL A 88 5.81 -1.32 -4.36
C VAL A 88 5.78 -2.79 -4.80
N GLU A 89 6.63 -3.64 -4.26
CA GLU A 89 6.64 -5.07 -4.58
C GLU A 89 5.36 -5.78 -4.12
N GLN A 90 4.97 -5.57 -2.87
CA GLN A 90 3.80 -6.22 -2.27
C GLN A 90 2.51 -5.77 -2.97
N LYS A 91 2.30 -4.46 -3.09
CA LYS A 91 1.08 -3.90 -3.69
C LYS A 91 1.09 -4.00 -5.21
N GLY A 92 2.26 -3.83 -5.83
CA GLY A 92 2.43 -3.99 -7.27
C GLY A 92 2.18 -5.41 -7.76
N ALA A 93 2.41 -6.44 -6.92
CA ALA A 93 2.07 -7.81 -7.25
C ALA A 93 0.56 -8.03 -7.47
N PHE A 94 -0.29 -7.24 -6.79
CA PHE A 94 -1.75 -7.30 -6.92
C PHE A 94 -2.28 -6.60 -8.17
N LEU A 95 -1.53 -5.65 -8.75
CA LEU A 95 -1.96 -4.92 -9.94
C LEU A 95 -1.97 -5.85 -11.16
N GLY A 96 -3.09 -5.89 -11.89
CA GLY A 96 -3.28 -6.78 -13.03
C GLY A 96 -2.59 -6.30 -14.32
N LEU A 97 -2.32 -5.00 -14.44
CA LEU A 97 -1.83 -4.38 -15.67
C LEU A 97 -0.32 -4.09 -15.64
N ASP A 98 0.44 -4.67 -16.57
CA ASP A 98 1.90 -4.48 -16.68
C ASP A 98 2.31 -3.02 -16.86
N ARG A 99 1.51 -2.24 -17.60
CA ARG A 99 1.76 -0.79 -17.77
C ARG A 99 1.80 -0.05 -16.43
N TRP A 100 0.97 -0.46 -15.46
CA TRP A 100 0.91 0.16 -14.13
C TRP A 100 2.14 -0.22 -13.30
N LYS A 101 2.61 -1.47 -13.42
CA LYS A 101 3.85 -1.92 -12.79
C LYS A 101 5.07 -1.18 -13.35
N GLN A 102 5.14 -1.00 -14.67
CA GLN A 102 6.21 -0.23 -15.31
C GLN A 102 6.21 1.23 -14.87
N GLU A 103 5.03 1.85 -14.75
CA GLU A 103 4.90 3.23 -14.26
C GLU A 103 5.45 3.37 -12.83
N LEU A 104 5.05 2.47 -11.92
CA LEU A 104 5.57 2.45 -10.54
C LEU A 104 7.08 2.22 -10.50
N PHE A 105 7.61 1.36 -11.38
CA PHE A 105 9.05 1.13 -11.50
C PHE A 105 9.80 2.40 -11.90
N VAL A 106 9.32 3.14 -12.90
CA VAL A 106 9.94 4.41 -13.32
C VAL A 106 9.91 5.46 -12.21
N MET A 107 8.79 5.57 -11.48
CA MET A 107 8.67 6.48 -10.34
C MET A 107 9.66 6.10 -9.23
N LYS A 108 9.79 4.81 -8.93
CA LYS A 108 10.76 4.29 -7.96
C LYS A 108 12.20 4.64 -8.34
N GLU A 109 12.58 4.48 -9.60
CA GLU A 109 13.92 4.91 -10.04
C GLU A 109 14.11 6.44 -9.90
N GLY A 110 13.05 7.23 -10.02
CA GLY A 110 13.07 8.67 -9.72
C GLY A 110 13.46 8.97 -8.27
N ILE A 111 12.96 8.19 -7.32
CA ILE A 111 13.30 8.28 -5.89
C ILE A 111 14.78 7.93 -5.66
N GLU A 112 15.31 6.93 -6.36
CA GLU A 112 16.72 6.54 -6.25
C GLU A 112 17.67 7.63 -6.77
N ARG A 113 17.28 8.34 -7.83
CA ARG A 113 18.03 9.43 -8.46
C ARG A 113 17.89 10.79 -7.76
N ALA A 114 17.04 10.91 -6.75
CA ALA A 114 16.79 12.19 -6.10
C ALA A 114 18.00 12.69 -5.30
N ASP A 115 18.49 13.88 -5.63
CA ASP A 115 19.73 14.45 -5.06
C ASP A 115 19.56 15.05 -3.65
N CYS A 116 18.32 15.31 -3.21
CA CYS A 116 18.05 15.92 -1.90
C CYS A 116 16.79 15.36 -1.24
N SER A 117 16.66 15.55 0.08
CA SER A 117 15.55 15.02 0.88
C SER A 117 14.18 15.56 0.45
N SER A 118 14.07 16.85 0.11
CA SER A 118 12.79 17.45 -0.30
C SER A 118 12.29 16.88 -1.63
N THR A 119 13.16 16.74 -2.63
CA THR A 119 12.82 16.09 -3.91
C THR A 119 12.44 14.65 -3.68
N ARG A 120 13.25 13.89 -2.93
CA ARG A 120 12.97 12.49 -2.60
C ARG A 120 11.61 12.30 -1.93
N ASN A 121 11.29 13.10 -0.92
CA ASN A 121 10.00 13.01 -0.22
C ASN A 121 8.85 13.32 -1.18
N ARG A 122 8.99 14.33 -2.05
CA ARG A 122 7.99 14.62 -3.08
C ARG A 122 7.78 13.44 -4.04
N GLU A 123 8.86 12.80 -4.50
CA GLU A 123 8.78 11.63 -5.38
C GLU A 123 8.16 10.42 -4.65
N ILE A 124 8.47 10.22 -3.36
CA ILE A 124 7.85 9.17 -2.53
C ILE A 124 6.34 9.41 -2.39
N GLN A 125 5.93 10.62 -2.04
CA GLN A 125 4.50 10.96 -1.91
C GLN A 125 3.77 10.78 -3.24
N SER A 126 4.35 11.25 -4.34
CA SER A 126 3.81 11.04 -5.70
C SER A 126 3.63 9.56 -6.04
N LEU A 127 4.61 8.72 -5.70
CA LEU A 127 4.56 7.27 -5.89
C LEU A 127 3.43 6.65 -5.05
N LEU A 128 3.32 7.01 -3.77
CA LEU A 128 2.32 6.46 -2.85
C LEU A 128 0.90 6.85 -3.25
N ASP A 129 0.68 8.13 -3.60
CA ASP A 129 -0.59 8.63 -4.12
C ASP A 129 -0.98 7.90 -5.40
N ARG A 130 0.00 7.68 -6.30
CA ARG A 130 -0.23 6.92 -7.53
C ARG A 130 -0.60 5.49 -7.23
N LEU A 131 0.13 4.83 -6.33
CA LEU A 131 -0.13 3.45 -5.93
C LEU A 131 -1.54 3.29 -5.37
N ALA A 132 -1.94 4.15 -4.43
CA ALA A 132 -3.29 4.14 -3.84
C ALA A 132 -4.38 4.30 -4.92
N LYS A 133 -4.16 5.20 -5.89
CA LYS A 133 -5.08 5.38 -7.02
C LYS A 133 -5.18 4.13 -7.90
N LEU A 134 -4.06 3.46 -8.17
CA LEU A 134 -4.05 2.25 -8.99
C LEU A 134 -4.71 1.07 -8.27
N GLU A 135 -4.45 0.90 -6.98
CA GLU A 135 -5.13 -0.09 -6.13
C GLU A 135 -6.64 0.10 -6.16
N PHE A 136 -7.10 1.35 -6.01
CA PHE A 136 -8.52 1.67 -6.09
C PHE A 136 -9.14 1.28 -7.45
N LEU A 137 -8.47 1.60 -8.55
CA LEU A 137 -8.94 1.26 -9.89
C LEU A 137 -8.96 -0.26 -10.14
N GLU A 138 -7.96 -1.00 -9.63
CA GLU A 138 -7.93 -2.46 -9.71
C GLU A 138 -9.13 -3.05 -8.98
N VAL A 139 -9.35 -2.67 -7.71
CA VAL A 139 -10.48 -3.14 -6.90
C VAL A 139 -11.83 -2.81 -7.56
N LEU A 140 -11.98 -1.59 -8.07
CA LEU A 140 -13.19 -1.17 -8.77
C LEU A 140 -13.44 -2.04 -10.02
N SER A 141 -12.39 -2.27 -10.82
CA SER A 141 -12.51 -3.08 -12.05
C SER A 141 -12.85 -4.55 -11.76
N LEU A 142 -12.32 -5.12 -10.67
CA LEU A 142 -12.63 -6.47 -10.22
C LEU A 142 -14.06 -6.55 -9.67
N ALA A 143 -14.50 -5.55 -8.91
CA ALA A 143 -15.87 -5.46 -8.40
C ALA A 143 -16.87 -5.35 -9.56
N GLU A 144 -16.60 -4.51 -10.56
CA GLU A 144 -17.37 -4.44 -11.79
C GLU A 144 -17.44 -5.83 -12.45
N LEU A 145 -16.30 -6.49 -12.67
CA LEU A 145 -16.24 -7.80 -13.31
C LEU A 145 -17.08 -8.87 -12.56
N VAL A 146 -17.08 -8.84 -11.23
CA VAL A 146 -17.91 -9.74 -10.40
C VAL A 146 -19.39 -9.45 -10.62
N LEU A 147 -19.81 -8.18 -10.57
CA LEU A 147 -21.20 -7.78 -10.82
C LEU A 147 -21.66 -8.18 -12.23
N TRP A 148 -20.78 -8.03 -13.21
CA TRP A 148 -21.00 -8.48 -14.59
C TRP A 148 -21.24 -9.99 -14.67
N LYS A 149 -20.41 -10.80 -14.00
CA LYS A 149 -20.57 -12.26 -13.98
C LYS A 149 -21.87 -12.69 -13.31
N ILE A 150 -22.26 -12.02 -12.22
CA ILE A 150 -23.54 -12.25 -11.54
C ILE A 150 -24.70 -11.95 -12.51
N LYS A 151 -24.67 -10.78 -13.17
CA LYS A 151 -25.75 -10.38 -14.08
C LYS A 151 -25.90 -11.30 -15.29
N LEU A 152 -24.78 -11.79 -15.85
CA LEU A 152 -24.82 -12.79 -16.92
C LEU A 152 -25.41 -14.12 -16.44
N GLY A 153 -25.12 -14.54 -15.19
CA GLY A 153 -25.70 -15.74 -14.59
C GLY A 153 -27.21 -15.65 -14.34
N GLU A 154 -27.74 -14.46 -14.07
CA GLU A 154 -29.20 -14.22 -14.00
C GLU A 154 -29.85 -14.32 -15.39
N ASN A 155 -29.19 -13.81 -16.42
CA ASN A 155 -29.72 -13.75 -17.79
C ASN A 155 -29.56 -15.05 -18.59
N THR A 156 -28.85 -16.06 -18.07
CA THR A 156 -28.76 -17.38 -18.73
C THR A 156 -30.07 -18.19 -18.70
N LEU A 157 -31.14 -17.69 -18.08
CA LEU A 157 -32.45 -18.34 -18.09
C LEU A 157 -33.31 -17.98 -19.32
N ASP A 158 -33.07 -16.87 -20.00
CA ASP A 158 -33.85 -16.45 -21.18
C ASP A 158 -32.91 -15.98 -22.30
N GLN A 159 -32.56 -16.92 -23.18
CA GLN A 159 -31.67 -16.69 -24.32
C GLN A 159 -32.43 -16.03 -25.49
N GLU A 160 -32.30 -14.71 -25.64
CA GLU A 160 -32.27 -14.06 -26.96
C GLU A 160 -31.13 -13.02 -26.99
N SER A 161 -30.41 -13.00 -28.10
CA SER A 161 -29.12 -12.35 -28.35
C SER A 161 -28.83 -11.07 -27.54
N ILE A 162 -28.11 -11.22 -26.44
CA ILE A 162 -27.63 -10.07 -25.66
C ILE A 162 -26.39 -9.51 -26.37
N ASP A 163 -26.56 -8.36 -27.00
CA ASP A 163 -25.46 -7.56 -27.52
C ASP A 163 -24.55 -7.10 -26.35
N ARG A 164 -23.27 -7.45 -26.47
CA ARG A 164 -22.23 -7.15 -25.49
C ARG A 164 -22.04 -5.64 -25.30
N GLU A 165 -22.26 -4.86 -26.35
CA GLU A 165 -22.08 -3.41 -26.31
C GLU A 165 -23.24 -2.74 -25.57
N SER A 166 -24.49 -3.16 -25.83
CA SER A 166 -25.68 -2.67 -25.12
C SER A 166 -25.66 -2.95 -23.61
N SER A 167 -25.10 -4.11 -23.21
CA SER A 167 -24.91 -4.45 -21.79
C SER A 167 -23.86 -3.57 -21.10
N ARG A 168 -22.84 -3.11 -21.84
CA ARG A 168 -21.76 -2.28 -21.29
C ARG A 168 -22.24 -0.93 -20.84
N ILE A 169 -23.13 -0.34 -21.63
CA ILE A 169 -23.62 1.02 -21.45
C ILE A 169 -24.67 1.08 -20.33
N HIS A 170 -25.47 0.03 -20.14
CA HIS A 170 -26.54 0.03 -19.15
C HIS A 170 -26.11 -0.45 -17.75
N CYS A 171 -25.15 -1.36 -17.64
CA CYS A 171 -24.80 -1.98 -16.34
C CYS A 171 -23.65 -1.29 -15.61
N GLY A 172 -22.71 -0.66 -16.33
CA GLY A 172 -21.53 -0.03 -15.72
C GLY A 172 -21.90 1.14 -14.82
N ILE A 173 -22.53 2.17 -15.38
CA ILE A 173 -22.79 3.41 -14.61
C ILE A 173 -23.96 3.27 -13.64
N SER A 174 -25.04 2.55 -14.00
CA SER A 174 -26.25 2.50 -13.17
C SER A 174 -26.08 1.65 -11.91
N ILE A 175 -25.34 0.55 -11.99
CA ILE A 175 -25.07 -0.33 -10.85
C ILE A 175 -24.00 0.28 -9.94
N LEU A 176 -22.92 0.86 -10.50
CA LEU A 176 -21.89 1.58 -9.74
C LEU A 176 -22.45 2.80 -9.01
N VAL A 177 -23.26 3.61 -9.70
CA VAL A 177 -23.87 4.81 -9.10
C VAL A 177 -24.83 4.46 -7.96
N GLY A 178 -25.61 3.38 -8.10
CA GLY A 178 -26.56 2.97 -7.07
C GLY A 178 -25.92 2.25 -5.87
N ASN A 179 -24.91 1.41 -6.09
CA ASN A 179 -24.40 0.50 -5.07
C ASN A 179 -23.02 0.87 -4.51
N VAL A 180 -22.19 1.57 -5.28
CA VAL A 180 -20.80 1.86 -4.89
C VAL A 180 -20.64 3.33 -4.51
N LEU A 181 -21.31 4.24 -5.20
CA LEU A 181 -21.24 5.68 -4.96
C LEU A 181 -21.64 6.12 -3.52
N PRO A 182 -22.59 5.49 -2.81
CA PRO A 182 -22.85 5.76 -1.40
C PRO A 182 -21.66 5.50 -0.47
N PHE A 183 -20.70 4.67 -0.91
CA PHE A 183 -19.50 4.31 -0.16
C PHE A 183 -18.25 5.09 -0.60
N LEU A 184 -18.34 5.85 -1.71
CA LEU A 184 -17.25 6.65 -2.28
C LEU A 184 -17.33 8.14 -1.94
N GLY A 185 -18.35 8.57 -1.19
CA GLY A 185 -18.62 9.99 -0.93
C GLY A 185 -19.21 10.28 0.45
N LYS A 186 -18.53 9.84 1.51
CA LYS A 186 -18.70 10.40 2.86
C LYS A 186 -17.34 10.72 3.47
N GLU A 187 -16.77 11.83 3.00
CA GLU A 187 -16.07 12.78 3.88
C GLU A 187 -16.98 14.00 4.05
#